data_AF-A0A564W5Q1-F1
#
_entry.id   AF-A0A564W5Q1-F1
#
_cell.length_a   1.000
_cell.length_b   1.000
_cell.length_c   1.000
_cell.angle_alpha   90.00
_cell.angle_beta   90.00
_cell.angle_gamma   90.00
#
_symmetry.space_group_name_H-M   'P 1'
#
loop_
_entity.id
_entity.type
_entity.pdbx_description
1 polymer ?
#
loop_
_entity_poly.entity_id
_entity_poly.type
_entity_poly.pdbx_seq_one_letter_code
_entity_poly.pdbx_strand_id
1 'polypeptide(L)'
;MSRLTGNLLRTMDYSGIKARREQNYRLLSQLLPSRNAFTGEVPEGPFAYPYYHKNGLELRHWLAGRKIFVPTNWRNILEEFDRDTMEYDWAANVLPLPCDQRYGAEEMQYIADSIREWEETGS
;
A
#
# COMPACT_ATOMS: atom_id res chain seq x y z
N MET A 1 -9.99 -27.35 4.00
CA MET A 1 -8.76 -27.11 4.80
C MET A 1 -8.52 -28.32 5.70
N SER A 2 -7.26 -28.73 5.88
CA SER A 2 -6.92 -29.85 6.78
C SER A 2 -7.06 -29.44 8.25
N ARG A 3 -7.25 -30.42 9.16
CA ARG A 3 -7.27 -30.19 10.62
C ARG A 3 -5.96 -29.58 11.12
N LEU A 4 -4.84 -29.96 10.50
CA LEU A 4 -3.50 -29.42 10.81
C LEU A 4 -3.41 -27.92 10.47
N THR A 5 -3.87 -27.54 9.28
CA THR A 5 -3.92 -26.13 8.84
C THR A 5 -4.80 -25.30 9.76
N GLY A 6 -5.97 -25.82 10.15
CA GLY A 6 -6.89 -25.14 11.07
C GLY A 6 -6.28 -24.90 12.45
N ASN A 7 -5.51 -25.85 12.98
CA ASN A 7 -4.86 -25.72 14.28
C ASN A 7 -3.70 -24.72 14.25
N LEU A 8 -2.91 -24.69 13.18
CA LEU A 8 -1.81 -23.73 13.00
C LEU A 8 -2.32 -22.28 12.88
N LEU A 9 -3.45 -22.08 12.20
CA LEU A 9 -4.02 -20.75 12.05
C LEU A 9 -4.59 -20.20 13.37
N ARG A 10 -5.16 -21.07 14.21
CA ARG A 10 -5.75 -20.70 15.51
C ARG A 10 -4.75 -20.19 16.54
N THR A 11 -3.44 -20.40 16.36
CA THR A 11 -2.43 -19.90 17.30
C THR A 11 -2.07 -18.43 17.04
N MET A 12 -2.54 -17.84 15.94
CA MET A 12 -2.26 -16.44 15.63
C MET A 12 -3.21 -15.50 16.39
N ASP A 13 -2.65 -14.42 16.94
CA ASP A 13 -3.43 -13.32 17.51
C ASP A 13 -4.00 -12.43 16.40
N TYR A 14 -5.13 -12.88 15.82
CA TYR A 14 -5.84 -12.13 14.79
C TYR A 14 -6.27 -10.73 15.24
N SER A 15 -6.60 -10.55 16.53
CA SER A 15 -6.97 -9.25 17.07
C SER A 15 -5.80 -8.27 17.06
N GLY A 16 -4.62 -8.70 17.54
CA GLY A 16 -3.40 -7.89 17.50
C GLY A 16 -2.93 -7.61 16.07
N ILE A 17 -3.01 -8.60 15.17
CA ILE A 17 -2.70 -8.44 13.75
C ILE A 17 -3.60 -7.36 13.13
N LYS A 18 -4.92 -7.47 13.33
CA LYS A 18 -5.89 -6.48 12.84
C LYS A 18 -5.58 -5.08 13.38
N ALA A 19 -5.40 -4.95 14.70
CA ALA A 19 -5.13 -3.67 15.34
C ALA A 19 -3.85 -3.01 14.82
N ARG A 20 -2.77 -3.78 14.62
CA ARG A 20 -1.51 -3.29 14.04
C ARG A 20 -1.71 -2.78 12.62
N ARG A 21 -2.43 -3.52 11.78
CA ARG A 21 -2.71 -3.13 10.39
C ARG A 21 -3.47 -1.81 10.32
N GLU A 22 -4.50 -1.67 11.14
CA GLU A 22 -5.28 -0.43 11.21
C GLU A 22 -4.47 0.76 11.75
N GLN A 23 -3.59 0.53 12.75
CA GLN A 23 -2.69 1.56 13.26
C GLN A 23 -1.73 2.04 12.17
N ASN A 24 -1.11 1.12 11.45
CA ASN A 24 -0.19 1.41 10.35
C ASN A 24 -0.89 2.18 9.22
N TYR A 25 -2.10 1.76 8.83
CA TYR A 25 -2.90 2.46 7.83
C TYR A 25 -3.23 3.89 8.26
N ARG A 26 -3.67 4.10 9.51
CA ARG A 26 -3.97 5.45 10.03
C ARG A 26 -2.73 6.33 10.03
N LEU A 27 -1.57 5.79 10.39
CA LEU A 27 -0.31 6.53 10.38
C LEU A 27 0.09 6.92 8.95
N LEU A 28 0.03 6.01 7.98
CA LEU A 28 0.26 6.35 6.57
C LEU A 28 -0.74 7.39 6.06
N SER A 29 -2.02 7.28 6.42
CA SER A 29 -3.04 8.26 6.05
C SER A 29 -2.76 9.67 6.59
N GLN A 30 -2.17 9.77 7.78
CA GLN A 30 -1.73 11.05 8.36
C GLN A 30 -0.46 11.59 7.70
N LEU A 31 0.53 10.73 7.45
CA LEU A 31 1.81 11.12 6.87
C LEU A 31 1.73 11.45 5.37
N LEU A 32 0.89 10.71 4.65
CA LEU A 32 0.75 10.73 3.20
C LEU A 32 -0.74 10.83 2.81
N PRO A 33 -1.40 11.94 3.15
CA PRO A 33 -2.82 12.10 2.85
C PRO A 33 -3.05 11.98 1.34
N SER A 34 -3.77 10.93 0.95
CA SER A 34 -4.14 10.67 -0.44
C SER A 34 -5.66 10.65 -0.55
N ARG A 35 -6.23 11.43 -1.46
CA ARG A 35 -7.68 11.51 -1.68
C ARG A 35 -8.02 10.83 -3.00
N ASN A 36 -8.52 9.59 -2.92
CA ASN A 36 -8.96 8.80 -4.05
C ASN A 36 -10.17 7.93 -3.66
N ALA A 37 -10.69 7.14 -4.59
CA ALA A 37 -11.88 6.30 -4.36
C ALA A 37 -11.70 5.26 -3.23
N PHE A 38 -10.47 4.99 -2.79
CA PHE A 38 -10.12 3.91 -1.87
C PHE A 38 -9.71 4.38 -0.46
N THR A 39 -9.60 5.69 -0.21
CA THR A 39 -9.09 6.25 1.06
C THR A 39 -10.16 6.87 1.95
N GLY A 40 -11.45 6.71 1.62
CA GLY A 40 -12.56 7.36 2.32
C GLY A 40 -12.73 6.96 3.79
N GLU A 41 -12.54 5.69 4.13
CA GLU A 41 -12.58 5.16 5.49
C GLU A 41 -11.42 4.19 5.73
N VAL A 42 -11.06 3.95 7.00
CA VAL A 42 -10.08 2.90 7.34
C VAL A 42 -10.82 1.56 7.29
N PRO A 43 -10.48 0.64 6.38
CA PRO A 43 -11.14 -0.65 6.32
C PRO A 43 -10.72 -1.54 7.50
N GLU A 44 -11.55 -2.51 7.84
CA GLU A 44 -11.24 -3.49 8.88
C GLU A 44 -10.06 -4.37 8.47
N GLY A 45 -8.97 -4.36 9.24
CA GLY A 45 -7.77 -5.17 8.95
C GLY A 45 -7.19 -4.92 7.54
N PRO A 46 -6.77 -3.68 7.23
CA PRO A 46 -6.47 -3.22 5.87
C PRO A 46 -5.43 -4.09 5.15
N PHE A 47 -5.69 -4.40 3.87
CA PHE A 47 -4.72 -5.08 3.00
C PHE A 47 -3.45 -4.25 2.79
N ALA A 48 -3.64 -3.00 2.38
CA ALA A 48 -2.60 -2.03 2.08
C ALA A 48 -3.19 -0.62 2.23
N TYR A 49 -2.35 0.41 2.26
CA TYR A 49 -2.78 1.81 2.13
C TYR A 49 -2.73 2.24 0.66
N PRO A 50 -3.85 2.57 0.01
CA PRO A 50 -3.91 2.86 -1.43
C PRO A 50 -3.51 4.31 -1.72
N TYR A 51 -2.20 4.59 -1.68
CA TYR A 51 -1.65 5.91 -1.95
C TYR A 51 -1.65 6.20 -3.45
N TYR A 52 -2.32 7.28 -3.86
CA TYR A 52 -2.32 7.74 -5.25
C TYR A 52 -1.21 8.77 -5.52
N HIS A 53 -0.47 8.57 -6.62
CA HIS A 53 0.46 9.55 -7.16
C HIS A 53 0.50 9.48 -8.70
N LYS A 54 0.39 10.62 -9.39
CA LYS A 54 0.26 10.72 -10.86
C LYS A 54 1.38 10.08 -11.70
N ASN A 55 2.54 9.87 -11.10
CA ASN A 55 3.72 9.22 -11.68
C ASN A 55 3.99 7.92 -10.92
N GLY A 56 2.96 7.09 -10.74
CA GLY A 56 3.02 5.98 -9.79
C GLY A 56 3.92 4.85 -10.25
N LEU A 57 4.13 4.70 -11.56
CA LEU A 57 5.07 3.71 -12.12
C LEU A 57 6.50 4.06 -11.74
N GLU A 58 6.91 5.32 -11.94
CA GLU A 58 8.24 5.84 -11.61
C GLU A 58 8.49 5.80 -10.10
N LEU A 59 7.52 6.25 -9.31
CA LEU A 59 7.60 6.19 -7.85
C LEU A 59 7.73 4.74 -7.37
N ARG A 60 7.01 3.79 -7.96
CA ARG A 60 7.14 2.35 -7.63
C ARG A 60 8.55 1.84 -7.89
N HIS A 61 9.17 2.23 -9.01
CA HIS A 61 10.56 1.88 -9.31
C HIS A 61 11.54 2.47 -8.29
N TRP A 62 11.35 3.73 -7.89
CA TRP A 62 12.14 4.37 -6.84
C TRP A 62 12.04 3.63 -5.49
N LEU A 63 10.81 3.34 -5.06
CA LEU A 63 10.54 2.64 -3.81
C LEU A 63 11.19 1.24 -3.78
N ALA A 64 11.16 0.52 -4.91
CA ALA A 64 11.85 -0.77 -5.02
C ALA A 64 13.37 -0.65 -4.82
N GLY A 65 14.00 0.43 -5.31
CA GLY A 65 15.40 0.75 -5.06
C GLY A 65 15.71 0.94 -3.57
N ARG A 66 14.74 1.43 -2.80
CA ARG A 66 14.79 1.66 -1.35
C ARG A 66 14.29 0.48 -0.51
N LYS A 67 14.12 -0.69 -1.13
CA LYS A 67 13.60 -1.94 -0.51
C LYS A 67 12.14 -1.87 -0.05
N ILE A 68 11.36 -0.94 -0.58
CA ILE A 68 9.91 -0.85 -0.38
C ILE A 68 9.23 -1.44 -1.62
N PHE A 69 8.82 -2.71 -1.53
CA PHE A 69 8.23 -3.42 -2.66
C PHE A 69 6.71 -3.25 -2.68
N VAL A 70 6.23 -2.47 -3.64
CA VAL A 70 4.80 -2.22 -3.86
C VAL A 70 4.33 -2.99 -5.11
N PRO A 71 3.31 -3.85 -5.02
CA PRO A 71 2.80 -4.57 -6.18
C PRO A 71 2.08 -3.65 -7.16
N THR A 72 2.05 -4.06 -8.43
CA THR A 72 1.13 -3.52 -9.44
C THR A 72 -0.07 -4.47 -9.53
N ASN A 73 -1.21 -4.03 -8.98
CA ASN A 73 -2.45 -4.79 -9.09
C ASN A 73 -2.96 -4.69 -10.52
N TRP A 74 -3.52 -5.79 -11.05
CA TRP A 74 -4.12 -5.86 -12.38
C TRP A 74 -3.20 -5.39 -13.52
N ARG A 75 -1.99 -5.97 -13.59
CA ARG A 75 -0.99 -5.62 -14.63
C ARG A 75 -1.52 -5.69 -16.06
N ASN A 76 -2.43 -6.61 -16.35
CA ASN A 76 -3.05 -6.73 -17.66
C ASN A 76 -3.77 -5.44 -18.10
N ILE A 77 -4.31 -4.65 -17.16
CA ILE A 77 -4.95 -3.36 -17.46
C ILE A 77 -3.96 -2.38 -18.12
N LEU A 78 -2.68 -2.42 -17.72
CA LEU A 78 -1.65 -1.54 -18.31
C LEU A 78 -1.29 -1.92 -19.75
N GLU A 79 -1.65 -3.13 -20.18
CA GLU A 79 -1.40 -3.65 -21.53
C GLU A 79 -2.66 -3.57 -22.41
N GLU A 80 -3.85 -3.69 -21.81
CA GLU A 80 -5.13 -3.85 -22.51
C GLU A 80 -5.95 -2.56 -22.64
N PHE A 81 -5.67 -1.53 -21.82
CA PHE A 81 -6.47 -0.30 -21.76
C PHE A 81 -5.67 0.94 -22.17
N ASP A 82 -6.37 1.93 -22.76
CA ASP A 82 -5.78 3.21 -23.15
C ASP A 82 -5.41 4.06 -21.92
N ARG A 83 -4.37 4.89 -22.07
CA ARG A 83 -3.79 5.67 -20.96
C ARG A 83 -4.70 6.74 -20.38
N ASP A 84 -5.71 7.17 -21.12
CA ASP A 84 -6.72 8.16 -20.74
C ASP A 84 -7.92 7.53 -20.02
N THR A 85 -7.94 6.20 -19.85
CA THR A 85 -8.96 5.50 -19.07
C THR A 85 -8.70 5.58 -17.57
N MET A 86 -9.79 5.55 -16.80
CA MET A 86 -9.73 5.53 -15.33
C MET A 86 -9.09 4.25 -14.81
N GLU A 87 -9.32 3.12 -15.49
CA GLU A 87 -8.74 1.82 -15.19
C GLU A 87 -7.22 1.85 -15.31
N TYR A 88 -6.71 2.41 -16.41
CA TYR A 88 -5.26 2.59 -16.60
C TYR A 88 -4.68 3.50 -15.52
N ASP A 89 -5.29 4.66 -15.27
CA ASP A 89 -4.84 5.59 -14.24
C ASP A 89 -4.74 4.90 -12.88
N TRP A 90 -5.75 4.15 -12.46
CA TRP A 90 -5.71 3.47 -11.17
C TRP A 90 -4.66 2.36 -11.10
N ALA A 91 -4.54 1.52 -12.14
CA ALA A 91 -3.53 0.47 -12.19
C ALA A 91 -2.09 1.03 -12.18
N ALA A 92 -1.88 2.16 -12.85
CA ALA A 92 -0.58 2.82 -12.93
C ALA A 92 -0.24 3.59 -11.64
N ASN A 93 -1.21 4.34 -11.11
CA ASN A 93 -0.97 5.46 -10.20
C ASN A 93 -1.45 5.22 -8.75
N VAL A 94 -2.17 4.13 -8.47
CA VAL A 94 -2.44 3.69 -7.09
C VAL A 94 -1.34 2.72 -6.64
N LEU A 95 -0.61 3.13 -5.60
CA LEU A 95 0.43 2.37 -4.94
C LEU A 95 -0.14 1.75 -3.65
N PRO A 96 -0.38 0.43 -3.60
CA PRO A 96 -0.78 -0.26 -2.36
C PRO A 96 0.40 -0.36 -1.38
N LEU A 97 0.64 0.69 -0.59
CA LEU A 97 1.73 0.75 0.38
C LEU A 97 1.55 -0.30 1.49
N PRO A 98 2.63 -0.97 1.90
CA PRO A 98 2.54 -2.02 2.91
C PRO A 98 2.16 -1.42 4.27
N CYS A 99 1.14 -2.00 4.89
CA CYS A 99 0.72 -1.67 6.25
C CYS A 99 0.47 -2.93 7.09
N ASP A 100 1.03 -4.07 6.69
CA ASP A 100 0.80 -5.35 7.37
C ASP A 100 1.43 -5.41 8.77
N GLN A 101 1.04 -6.42 9.56
CA GLN A 101 1.40 -6.55 10.97
C GLN A 101 2.90 -6.70 11.26
N ARG A 102 3.72 -7.02 10.26
CA ARG A 102 5.17 -7.17 10.42
C ARG A 102 5.87 -5.82 10.56
N TYR A 103 5.21 -4.74 10.17
CA TYR A 103 5.71 -3.38 10.23
C TYR A 103 5.19 -2.62 11.45
N GLY A 104 5.91 -1.58 11.85
CA GLY A 104 5.52 -0.63 12.88
C GLY A 104 5.65 0.83 12.39
N ALA A 105 5.68 1.75 13.35
CA ALA A 105 5.68 3.19 13.08
C ALA A 105 6.95 3.65 12.33
N GLU A 106 8.11 3.06 12.64
CA GLU A 106 9.38 3.38 11.99
C GLU A 106 9.33 3.07 10.49
N GLU A 107 8.77 1.93 10.09
CA GLU A 107 8.65 1.60 8.67
C GLU A 107 7.61 2.46 7.95
N MET A 108 6.50 2.83 8.61
CA MET A 108 5.53 3.76 8.02
C MET A 108 6.16 5.14 7.78
N GLN A 109 7.00 5.60 8.71
CA GLN A 109 7.76 6.83 8.59
C GLN A 109 8.79 6.73 7.45
N TYR A 110 9.56 5.64 7.38
CA TYR A 110 10.53 5.41 6.33
C TYR A 110 9.89 5.38 4.92
N ILE A 111 8.71 4.78 4.79
CA ILE A 111 7.94 4.80 3.55
C ILE A 111 7.55 6.23 3.19
N ALA A 112 7.02 6.99 4.15
CA ALA A 112 6.62 8.38 3.93
C ALA A 112 7.79 9.28 3.52
N ASP A 113 8.92 9.16 4.21
CA ASP A 113 10.10 9.96 3.93
C ASP A 113 10.72 9.59 2.58
N SER A 114 10.72 8.30 2.22
CA SER A 114 11.16 7.84 0.89
C SER A 114 10.33 8.41 -0.26
N ILE A 115 9.03 8.63 -0.05
CA ILE A 115 8.13 9.26 -1.03
C ILE A 115 8.41 10.76 -1.12
N ARG A 116 8.50 11.46 0.02
CA ARG A 116 8.79 12.91 0.06
C ARG A 116 10.13 13.25 -0.60
N GLU A 117 11.17 12.46 -0.33
CA GLU A 117 12.49 12.64 -0.96
C GLU A 117 12.41 12.49 -2.50
N TRP A 118 11.58 11.57 -2.99
CA TRP A 118 11.35 11.42 -4.43
C TRP A 118 10.62 12.63 -5.03
N GLU A 119 9.60 13.14 -4.34
CA GLU A 119 8.85 14.33 -4.75
C GLU A 119 9.74 15.59 -4.81
N GLU A 120 10.68 15.72 -3.86
CA GLU A 120 11.70 16.79 -3.83
C GLU A 120 12.72 16.66 -4.97
N THR A 121 13.07 15.44 -5.37
CA THR A 121 14.04 15.20 -6.47
C THR A 121 13.42 15.46 -7.85
N GLY A 122 12.10 15.38 -7.97
CA GLY A 122 11.34 15.59 -9.21
C GLY A 122 10.77 17.00 -9.39
N SER A 123 10.97 17.89 -8.42
CA SER A 123 10.56 19.32 -8.45
C SER A 123 11.69 20.22 -8.91
#